data_AF-A0A939G7T4-F1
#
_entry.id   AF-A0A939G7T4-F1
#
_cell.length_a   1.000
_cell.length_b   1.000
_cell.length_c   1.000
_cell.angle_alpha   90.00
_cell.angle_beta   90.00
_cell.angle_gamma   90.00
#
_symmetry.space_group_name_H-M   'P 1'
#
loop_
_entity.id
_entity.type
_entity.pdbx_description
1 polymer ?
#
loop_
_entity_poly.entity_id
_entity_poly.type
_entity_poly.pdbx_seq_one_letter_code
_entity_poly.pdbx_strand_id
1 'polypeptide(L)'
;MINLTQRIGLAALLLSLSSCAVFAQKVPSDNRQAIKEADIKRDLYKLADDHFQGRVAGSLNELKASAWIAEQLRAMGLQPAGDDGTYFQFFHIQRTRVSETSRFVLGGKAFTYGPDVIALAPAIASVDAPLVYVGTGTPADMANVDVKGKAVAILFSGNPPGDLSFRRFMLSTMNKRAAELVKAGAVATIFISDDRAQAVYNWWSSAMEMGRYDLPGGPNTRVFSQAPLLWMPADKLPLVKQPNQQFTNVVNVESFSYPSVNIVAKLPGTDPKLRDENVLISTHQDHDGIRRAVAGDSIYNGADDNATGCAAALAIGRAFVQKPGKRSLLIVFHGAEERGLLGSRYFVEHPMVPKSSIVAVLNGEMMGRNNPDSAALLGSQLPHRNSIALVNDAMEANRADTKFKLDTLWDRPDHPEGWYFRSDHLPYARAGIPAICFTTLLHPDYHTPRDEPARIDYAKLTRMTRWMYLTAWRVANGATKPAVDVGFKLER
;
A
#
# COMPACT_ATOMS: atom_id res chain seq x y z
N MET A 1 -26.17 75.88 -52.62
CA MET A 1 -27.05 75.51 -53.74
C MET A 1 -26.77 74.05 -54.11
N ILE A 2 -27.79 73.19 -53.96
CA ILE A 2 -28.09 71.89 -54.64
C ILE A 2 -27.04 70.74 -54.45
N ASN A 3 -27.22 69.74 -53.58
CA ASN A 3 -28.10 68.53 -53.50
C ASN A 3 -27.56 67.22 -54.14
N LEU A 4 -27.51 66.14 -53.30
CA LEU A 4 -27.75 64.68 -53.55
C LEU A 4 -26.93 63.96 -54.66
N THR A 5 -26.30 62.78 -54.51
CA THR A 5 -26.73 61.50 -53.90
C THR A 5 -25.57 60.45 -53.90
N GLN A 6 -25.52 59.65 -52.84
CA GLN A 6 -25.03 58.25 -52.65
C GLN A 6 -24.18 57.52 -53.72
N ARG A 7 -23.09 56.86 -53.27
CA ARG A 7 -22.78 55.43 -53.55
C ARG A 7 -21.70 54.85 -52.62
N ILE A 8 -22.16 54.06 -51.64
CA ILE A 8 -21.69 52.74 -51.17
C ILE A 8 -20.20 52.39 -51.36
N GLY A 9 -19.50 52.18 -50.23
CA GLY A 9 -18.21 51.47 -50.14
C GLY A 9 -18.05 50.82 -48.77
N LEU A 10 -18.75 49.71 -48.53
CA LEU A 10 -18.62 48.88 -47.33
C LEU A 10 -17.43 47.93 -47.53
N ALA A 11 -16.30 48.19 -46.87
CA ALA A 11 -15.18 47.26 -46.84
C ALA A 11 -15.54 46.06 -45.93
N ALA A 12 -15.79 44.91 -46.55
CA ALA A 12 -16.04 43.65 -45.86
C ALA A 12 -14.75 43.11 -45.25
N LEU A 13 -14.62 43.19 -43.92
CA LEU A 13 -13.67 42.41 -43.15
C LEU A 13 -14.24 40.99 -43.02
N LEU A 14 -13.82 40.09 -43.91
CA LEU A 14 -14.08 38.66 -43.82
C LEU A 14 -13.35 38.10 -42.58
N LEU A 15 -14.06 38.04 -41.44
CA LEU A 15 -13.70 37.16 -40.33
C LEU A 15 -13.86 35.71 -40.81
N SER A 16 -12.75 35.09 -41.20
CA SER A 16 -12.64 33.65 -41.30
C SER A 16 -12.73 33.04 -39.90
N LEU A 17 -13.95 32.72 -39.49
CA LEU A 17 -14.23 31.75 -38.42
C LEU A 17 -13.63 30.41 -38.85
N SER A 18 -12.34 30.23 -38.56
CA SER A 18 -11.69 28.92 -38.57
C SER A 18 -12.28 28.13 -37.42
N SER A 19 -13.36 27.40 -37.70
CA SER A 19 -13.90 26.38 -36.84
C SER A 19 -12.82 25.31 -36.63
N CYS A 20 -12.05 25.45 -35.54
CA CYS A 20 -11.31 24.34 -34.94
C CYS A 20 -12.34 23.31 -34.48
N ALA A 21 -12.77 22.45 -35.40
CA ALA A 21 -13.36 21.18 -35.05
C ALA A 21 -12.28 20.39 -34.32
N VAL A 22 -12.31 20.43 -32.99
CA VAL A 22 -11.59 19.49 -32.15
C VAL A 22 -12.14 18.12 -32.53
N PHE A 23 -11.42 17.40 -33.39
CA PHE A 23 -11.71 16.00 -33.65
C PHE A 23 -11.50 15.25 -32.33
N ALA A 24 -12.57 15.09 -31.56
CA ALA A 24 -12.60 14.13 -30.47
C ALA A 24 -12.33 12.76 -31.09
N GLN A 25 -11.11 12.25 -30.89
CA GLN A 25 -10.70 10.98 -31.45
C GLN A 25 -11.62 9.90 -30.90
N LYS A 26 -12.41 9.27 -31.77
CA LYS A 26 -13.36 8.24 -31.36
C LYS A 26 -12.58 7.05 -30.79
N VAL A 27 -12.79 6.75 -29.51
CA VAL A 27 -12.20 5.57 -28.87
C VAL A 27 -12.68 4.31 -29.59
N PRO A 28 -11.77 3.40 -30.01
CA PRO A 28 -12.18 2.13 -30.62
C PRO A 28 -13.10 1.35 -29.69
N SER A 29 -14.00 0.55 -30.27
CA SER A 29 -14.87 -0.32 -29.45
C SER A 29 -14.02 -1.19 -28.52
N ASP A 30 -14.40 -1.30 -27.26
CA ASP A 30 -13.74 -2.15 -26.27
C ASP A 30 -14.40 -3.53 -26.17
N ASN A 31 -14.01 -4.33 -25.17
CA ASN A 31 -14.60 -5.63 -24.84
C ASN A 31 -14.97 -5.71 -23.34
N ARG A 32 -15.49 -4.62 -22.74
CA ARG A 32 -15.84 -4.58 -21.30
C ARG A 32 -16.88 -5.63 -20.88
N GLN A 33 -17.66 -6.14 -21.82
CA GLN A 33 -18.66 -7.19 -21.59
C GLN A 33 -18.02 -8.55 -21.25
N ALA A 34 -16.74 -8.75 -21.59
CA ALA A 34 -15.98 -9.92 -21.14
C ALA A 34 -15.67 -9.89 -19.63
N ILE A 35 -15.82 -8.74 -18.97
CA ILE A 35 -15.68 -8.61 -17.52
C ILE A 35 -17.00 -9.04 -16.87
N LYS A 36 -17.03 -10.29 -16.44
CA LYS A 36 -18.19 -10.94 -15.82
C LYS A 36 -18.00 -11.04 -14.31
N GLU A 37 -19.05 -10.69 -13.58
CA GLU A 37 -19.09 -10.81 -12.12
C GLU A 37 -18.82 -12.25 -11.65
N ALA A 38 -19.38 -13.24 -12.34
CA ALA A 38 -19.20 -14.65 -11.99
C ALA A 38 -17.73 -15.11 -12.06
N ASP A 39 -16.96 -14.62 -13.05
CA ASP A 39 -15.54 -14.96 -13.18
C ASP A 39 -14.71 -14.29 -12.08
N ILE A 40 -14.99 -13.02 -11.80
CA ILE A 40 -14.35 -12.28 -10.70
C ILE A 40 -14.64 -12.97 -9.36
N LYS A 41 -15.90 -13.34 -9.12
CA LYS A 41 -16.32 -14.03 -7.90
C LYS A 41 -15.60 -15.36 -7.74
N ARG A 42 -15.56 -16.19 -8.79
CA ARG A 42 -14.83 -17.47 -8.78
C ARG A 42 -13.35 -17.27 -8.41
N ASP A 43 -12.68 -16.35 -9.09
CA ASP A 43 -11.24 -16.13 -8.92
C ASP A 43 -10.93 -15.58 -7.52
N LEU A 44 -11.76 -14.66 -7.02
CA LEU A 44 -11.62 -14.09 -5.68
C LEU A 44 -11.83 -15.14 -4.59
N TYR A 45 -12.93 -15.91 -4.65
CA TYR A 45 -13.17 -16.99 -3.69
C TYR A 45 -12.03 -17.99 -3.69
N LYS A 46 -11.40 -18.26 -4.83
CA LYS A 46 -10.25 -19.16 -4.87
C LYS A 46 -9.03 -18.54 -4.21
N LEU A 47 -8.69 -17.30 -4.55
CA LEU A 47 -7.44 -16.68 -4.07
C LEU A 47 -7.48 -16.34 -2.57
N ALA A 48 -8.66 -15.99 -2.03
CA ALA A 48 -8.89 -15.70 -0.63
C ALA A 48 -9.54 -16.88 0.14
N ASP A 49 -9.18 -18.11 -0.24
CA ASP A 49 -9.57 -19.33 0.47
C ASP A 49 -8.48 -19.75 1.48
N ASP A 50 -8.92 -20.31 2.61
CA ASP A 50 -8.08 -20.78 3.72
C ASP A 50 -6.92 -21.69 3.30
N HIS A 51 -7.01 -22.42 2.19
CA HIS A 51 -5.91 -23.26 1.71
C HIS A 51 -4.64 -22.47 1.35
N PHE A 52 -4.76 -21.16 1.09
CA PHE A 52 -3.63 -20.25 0.92
C PHE A 52 -3.23 -19.55 2.22
N GLN A 53 -3.93 -19.77 3.33
CA GLN A 53 -3.59 -19.27 4.67
C GLN A 53 -3.15 -17.80 4.68
N GLY A 54 -3.86 -16.96 3.92
CA GLY A 54 -3.63 -15.52 3.79
C GLY A 54 -2.32 -15.07 3.12
N ARG A 55 -1.62 -15.95 2.39
CA ARG A 55 -0.58 -15.57 1.40
C ARG A 55 0.54 -14.67 1.95
N VAL A 56 1.02 -14.93 3.16
CA VAL A 56 2.09 -14.12 3.77
C VAL A 56 3.36 -14.12 2.92
N ALA A 57 3.86 -12.92 2.62
CA ALA A 57 5.12 -12.75 1.90
C ALA A 57 6.27 -13.57 2.50
N GLY A 58 7.09 -14.18 1.64
CA GLY A 58 8.21 -15.01 2.08
C GLY A 58 7.86 -16.45 2.41
N SER A 59 6.60 -16.88 2.20
CA SER A 59 6.12 -18.21 2.58
C SER A 59 5.80 -19.11 1.38
N LEU A 60 5.73 -20.41 1.64
CA LEU A 60 5.20 -21.38 0.68
C LEU A 60 3.76 -21.05 0.25
N ASN A 61 3.00 -20.34 1.07
CA ASN A 61 1.62 -20.01 0.77
C ASN A 61 1.49 -18.82 -0.19
N GLU A 62 2.38 -17.84 -0.11
CA GLU A 62 2.55 -16.83 -1.19
C GLU A 62 2.90 -17.56 -2.49
N LEU A 63 3.91 -18.44 -2.49
CA LEU A 63 4.33 -19.16 -3.70
C LEU A 63 3.21 -20.03 -4.30
N LYS A 64 2.40 -20.72 -3.48
CA LYS A 64 1.24 -21.49 -3.94
C LYS A 64 0.23 -20.58 -4.65
N ALA A 65 -0.07 -19.41 -4.08
CA ALA A 65 -0.97 -18.44 -4.71
C ALA A 65 -0.38 -17.90 -6.01
N SER A 66 0.93 -17.62 -6.04
CA SER A 66 1.63 -17.18 -7.25
C SER A 66 1.55 -18.20 -8.38
N ALA A 67 1.75 -19.48 -8.05
CA ALA A 67 1.63 -20.58 -9.00
C ALA A 67 0.19 -20.68 -9.55
N TRP A 68 -0.82 -20.50 -8.69
CA TRP A 68 -2.21 -20.47 -9.14
C TRP A 68 -2.50 -19.28 -10.07
N ILE A 69 -2.02 -18.09 -9.75
CA ILE A 69 -2.16 -16.89 -10.60
C ILE A 69 -1.48 -17.13 -11.96
N ALA A 70 -0.23 -17.60 -11.97
CA ALA A 70 0.50 -17.93 -13.19
C ALA A 70 -0.25 -18.95 -14.06
N GLU A 71 -0.88 -19.94 -13.42
CA GLU A 71 -1.72 -20.91 -14.13
C GLU A 71 -2.96 -20.26 -14.76
N GLN A 72 -3.62 -19.32 -14.08
CA GLN A 72 -4.74 -18.59 -14.67
C GLN A 72 -4.30 -17.76 -15.88
N LEU A 73 -3.13 -17.09 -15.78
CA LEU A 73 -2.55 -16.30 -16.87
C LEU A 73 -2.19 -17.17 -18.07
N ARG A 74 -1.58 -18.33 -17.83
CA ARG A 74 -1.26 -19.34 -18.84
C ARG A 74 -2.51 -19.89 -19.52
N ALA A 75 -3.52 -20.26 -18.74
CA ALA A 75 -4.77 -20.83 -19.24
C ALA A 75 -5.54 -19.86 -20.13
N MET A 76 -5.44 -18.54 -19.88
CA MET A 76 -6.03 -17.52 -20.74
C MET A 76 -5.14 -17.10 -21.92
N GLY A 77 -3.93 -17.67 -22.08
CA GLY A 77 -3.06 -17.41 -23.23
C GLY A 77 -2.21 -16.14 -23.15
N LEU A 78 -2.04 -15.55 -21.96
CA LEU A 78 -1.02 -14.53 -21.75
C LEU A 78 0.38 -15.17 -21.86
N GLN A 79 1.39 -14.38 -22.21
CA GLN A 79 2.76 -14.85 -22.32
C GLN A 79 3.51 -14.60 -21.00
N PRO A 80 4.39 -15.52 -20.57
CA PRO A 80 5.30 -15.27 -19.47
C PRO A 80 6.24 -14.11 -19.79
N ALA A 81 6.53 -13.26 -18.81
CA ALA A 81 7.44 -12.13 -18.94
C ALA A 81 8.26 -11.89 -17.66
N GLY A 82 8.54 -12.95 -16.90
CA GLY A 82 9.46 -12.96 -15.77
C GLY A 82 10.83 -13.55 -16.14
N ASP A 83 11.57 -13.95 -15.11
CA ASP A 83 12.91 -14.53 -15.21
C ASP A 83 12.91 -15.77 -16.12
N ASP A 84 13.91 -15.87 -16.99
CA ASP A 84 14.19 -17.03 -17.84
C ASP A 84 12.98 -17.56 -18.62
N GLY A 85 12.07 -16.66 -19.05
CA GLY A 85 10.88 -17.01 -19.82
C GLY A 85 9.76 -17.64 -18.98
N THR A 86 9.83 -17.52 -17.65
CA THR A 86 8.77 -17.93 -16.72
C THR A 86 7.81 -16.77 -16.44
N TYR A 87 6.75 -17.02 -15.66
CA TYR A 87 5.89 -15.95 -15.14
C TYR A 87 6.48 -15.26 -13.90
N PHE A 88 7.59 -15.72 -13.36
CA PHE A 88 8.04 -15.34 -12.03
C PHE A 88 9.25 -14.43 -12.11
N GLN A 89 9.22 -13.33 -11.37
CA GLN A 89 10.42 -12.60 -10.99
C GLN A 89 10.66 -12.86 -9.51
N PHE A 90 11.71 -13.61 -9.19
CA PHE A 90 12.06 -13.91 -7.81
C PHE A 90 12.98 -12.82 -7.24
N PHE A 91 12.77 -12.49 -5.97
CA PHE A 91 13.64 -11.58 -5.24
C PHE A 91 13.75 -11.98 -3.78
N HIS A 92 14.77 -11.49 -3.10
CA HIS A 92 14.94 -11.73 -1.67
C HIS A 92 14.36 -10.58 -0.87
N ILE A 93 13.70 -10.91 0.23
CA ILE A 93 13.35 -9.99 1.30
C ILE A 93 14.17 -10.36 2.54
N GLN A 94 14.63 -9.35 3.26
CA GLN A 94 15.33 -9.52 4.52
C GLN A 94 14.39 -9.18 5.68
N ARG A 95 14.22 -10.12 6.60
CA ARG A 95 13.44 -9.96 7.83
C ARG A 95 14.39 -9.79 9.02
N THR A 96 14.24 -8.70 9.74
CA THR A 96 15.02 -8.36 10.94
C THR A 96 14.08 -8.31 12.16
N ARG A 97 14.34 -9.13 13.18
CA ARG A 97 13.47 -9.22 14.38
C ARG A 97 14.26 -9.30 15.67
N VAL A 98 13.59 -9.04 16.80
CA VAL A 98 14.14 -9.33 18.13
C VAL A 98 14.29 -10.84 18.26
N SER A 99 15.47 -11.28 18.69
CA SER A 99 15.80 -12.70 18.87
C SER A 99 15.18 -13.24 20.16
N GLU A 100 14.79 -14.51 20.14
CA GLU A 100 14.29 -15.25 21.31
C GLU A 100 15.33 -15.37 22.44
N THR A 101 16.60 -15.12 22.13
CA THR A 101 17.68 -15.06 23.13
C THR A 101 17.68 -13.77 23.96
N SER A 102 16.81 -12.81 23.62
CA SER A 102 16.68 -11.54 24.34
C SER A 102 16.07 -11.76 25.73
N ARG A 103 16.44 -10.88 26.68
CA ARG A 103 16.01 -10.94 28.08
C ARG A 103 15.47 -9.59 28.52
N PHE A 104 14.36 -9.60 29.24
CA PHE A 104 13.73 -8.42 29.82
C PHE A 104 13.43 -8.70 31.29
N VAL A 105 13.98 -7.89 32.18
CA VAL A 105 13.87 -8.06 33.64
C VAL A 105 13.51 -6.73 34.28
N LEU A 106 12.52 -6.75 35.18
CA LEU A 106 12.12 -5.61 36.00
C LEU A 106 11.94 -6.08 37.44
N GLY A 107 12.67 -5.50 38.37
CA GLY A 107 12.57 -5.87 39.79
C GLY A 107 12.94 -7.32 40.08
N GLY A 108 13.89 -7.88 39.32
CA GLY A 108 14.26 -9.29 39.41
C GLY A 108 13.26 -10.27 38.75
N LYS A 109 12.11 -9.80 38.28
CA LYS A 109 11.14 -10.63 37.53
C LYS A 109 11.46 -10.61 36.04
N ALA A 110 11.56 -11.79 35.42
CA ALA A 110 11.70 -11.93 33.98
C ALA A 110 10.35 -11.83 33.26
N PHE A 111 10.37 -11.28 32.04
CA PHE A 111 9.19 -11.12 31.18
C PHE A 111 9.41 -11.78 29.82
N THR A 112 8.35 -12.39 29.31
CA THR A 112 8.38 -13.03 27.99
C THR A 112 8.13 -12.00 26.90
N TYR A 113 9.01 -11.96 25.89
CA TYR A 113 8.82 -11.12 24.72
C TYR A 113 7.53 -11.51 23.98
N GLY A 114 6.73 -10.52 23.60
CA GLY A 114 5.42 -10.73 23.00
C GLY A 114 4.29 -10.52 24.01
N PRO A 115 3.97 -11.50 24.88
CA PRO A 115 2.87 -11.39 25.85
C PRO A 115 3.07 -10.34 26.94
N ASP A 116 4.30 -10.18 27.46
CA ASP A 116 4.58 -9.29 28.61
C ASP A 116 5.31 -8.00 28.24
N VAL A 117 6.08 -8.02 27.16
CA VAL A 117 6.88 -6.88 26.71
C VAL A 117 7.17 -6.98 25.22
N ILE A 118 7.09 -5.87 24.50
CA ILE A 118 7.49 -5.78 23.11
C ILE A 118 8.42 -4.59 22.89
N ALA A 119 9.35 -4.73 21.95
CA ALA A 119 10.18 -3.63 21.47
C ALA A 119 9.55 -3.06 20.22
N LEU A 120 9.35 -1.74 20.16
CA LEU A 120 8.73 -1.07 18.99
C LEU A 120 9.70 -0.92 17.80
N ALA A 121 10.94 -1.36 17.99
CA ALA A 121 11.98 -1.45 16.99
C ALA A 121 12.95 -2.59 17.36
N PRO A 122 13.35 -3.45 16.41
CA PRO A 122 14.53 -4.28 16.58
C PRO A 122 15.77 -3.38 16.72
N ALA A 123 16.41 -3.44 17.88
CA ALA A 123 17.62 -2.69 18.19
C ALA A 123 18.47 -3.51 19.16
N ILE A 124 19.79 -3.49 18.97
CA ILE A 124 20.69 -4.12 19.93
C ILE A 124 20.76 -3.21 21.14
N ALA A 125 20.53 -3.76 22.33
CA ALA A 125 20.57 -2.99 23.56
C ALA A 125 21.02 -3.88 24.73
N SER A 126 21.80 -3.32 25.64
CA SER A 126 22.08 -3.90 26.94
C SER A 126 21.95 -2.79 27.96
N VAL A 127 20.96 -2.88 28.83
CA VAL A 127 20.69 -1.88 29.87
C VAL A 127 20.71 -2.57 31.21
N ASP A 128 21.36 -1.94 32.17
CA ASP A 128 21.23 -2.24 33.59
C ASP A 128 21.16 -0.89 34.33
N ALA A 129 19.95 -0.46 34.67
CA ALA A 129 19.73 0.88 35.16
C ALA A 129 18.57 0.96 36.17
N PRO A 130 18.63 1.92 37.13
CA PRO A 130 17.48 2.24 37.96
C PRO A 130 16.28 2.64 37.09
N LEU A 131 15.10 2.16 37.47
CA LEU A 131 13.83 2.54 36.87
C LEU A 131 13.28 3.78 37.58
N VAL A 132 12.75 4.73 36.78
CA VAL A 132 11.89 5.80 37.28
C VAL A 132 10.56 5.81 36.55
N TYR A 133 9.46 5.89 37.30
CA TYR A 133 8.12 6.07 36.74
C TYR A 133 7.73 7.55 36.80
N VAL A 134 7.28 8.09 35.66
CA VAL A 134 7.01 9.53 35.48
C VAL A 134 5.56 9.82 35.11
N GLY A 135 4.61 9.06 35.67
CA GLY A 135 3.20 9.29 35.40
C GLY A 135 2.89 9.16 33.91
N THR A 136 2.29 10.19 33.33
CA THR A 136 1.96 10.25 31.90
C THR A 136 3.01 10.96 31.05
N GLY A 137 4.12 11.40 31.68
CA GLY A 137 5.20 12.13 31.03
C GLY A 137 4.82 13.56 30.61
N THR A 138 3.84 14.17 31.29
CA THR A 138 3.53 15.59 31.08
C THR A 138 4.68 16.48 31.56
N PRO A 139 4.79 17.75 31.10
CA PRO A 139 5.79 18.66 31.63
C PRO A 139 5.76 18.77 33.17
N ALA A 140 4.59 18.69 33.78
CA ALA A 140 4.43 18.67 35.23
C ALA A 140 4.99 17.38 35.86
N ASP A 141 4.72 16.21 35.27
CA ASP A 141 5.27 14.93 35.74
C ASP A 141 6.80 14.91 35.67
N MET A 142 7.38 15.59 34.67
CA MET A 142 8.82 15.58 34.38
C MET A 142 9.62 16.64 35.14
N ALA A 143 8.98 17.67 35.69
CA ALA A 143 9.64 18.89 36.19
C ALA A 143 10.72 18.64 37.25
N ASN A 144 10.58 17.59 38.06
CA ASN A 144 11.48 17.27 39.17
C ASN A 144 12.06 15.85 39.09
N VAL A 145 12.02 15.23 37.91
CA VAL A 145 12.54 13.87 37.71
C VAL A 145 13.84 13.91 36.92
N ASP A 146 14.93 13.50 37.56
CA ASP A 146 16.16 13.21 36.85
C ASP A 146 16.02 11.88 36.09
N VAL A 147 16.15 11.92 34.76
CA VAL A 147 16.06 10.75 33.87
C VAL A 147 17.42 10.28 33.35
N LYS A 148 18.50 11.02 33.64
CA LYS A 148 19.81 10.73 33.06
C LYS A 148 20.36 9.41 33.59
N GLY A 149 20.72 8.51 32.69
CA GLY A 149 21.22 7.18 33.03
C GLY A 149 20.15 6.20 33.54
N LYS A 150 18.86 6.55 33.47
CA LYS A 150 17.75 5.74 34.00
C LYS A 150 16.92 5.10 32.90
N ALA A 151 16.26 4.00 33.24
CA ALA A 151 15.15 3.46 32.47
C ALA A 151 13.87 4.21 32.88
N VAL A 152 13.16 4.81 31.93
CA VAL A 152 11.99 5.65 32.21
C VAL A 152 10.72 4.91 31.84
N ALA A 153 9.86 4.65 32.83
CA ALA A 153 8.53 4.09 32.64
C ALA A 153 7.45 5.19 32.57
N ILE A 154 6.56 5.09 31.58
CA ILE A 154 5.51 6.08 31.31
C ILE A 154 4.18 5.36 31.06
N LEU A 155 3.11 5.80 31.72
CA LEU A 155 1.76 5.41 31.34
C LEU A 155 1.39 6.11 30.03
N PHE A 156 1.12 5.33 28.98
CA PHE A 156 0.65 5.88 27.72
C PHE A 156 -0.70 6.58 27.93
N SER A 157 -0.89 7.70 27.27
CA SER A 157 -2.14 8.45 27.29
C SER A 157 -2.27 9.33 26.04
N GLY A 158 -3.52 9.60 25.65
CA GLY A 158 -3.86 10.55 24.60
C GLY A 158 -4.84 10.01 23.57
N ASN A 159 -5.35 10.91 22.73
CA ASN A 159 -6.28 10.59 21.66
C ASN A 159 -5.71 11.05 20.31
N PRO A 160 -6.01 10.33 19.22
CA PRO A 160 -5.56 10.71 17.89
C PRO A 160 -6.19 12.05 17.48
N PRO A 161 -5.44 12.94 16.82
CA PRO A 161 -6.01 14.13 16.20
C PRO A 161 -6.77 13.76 14.92
N GLY A 162 -7.96 14.35 14.74
CA GLY A 162 -8.79 14.17 13.54
C GLY A 162 -9.05 12.69 13.23
N ASP A 163 -8.89 12.34 11.95
CA ASP A 163 -9.18 10.99 11.43
C ASP A 163 -7.97 10.04 11.48
N LEU A 164 -6.89 10.41 12.19
CA LEU A 164 -5.74 9.53 12.34
C LEU A 164 -6.13 8.27 13.12
N SER A 165 -5.78 7.09 12.59
CA SER A 165 -6.03 5.84 13.31
C SER A 165 -5.29 5.80 14.65
N PHE A 166 -5.95 5.25 15.67
CA PHE A 166 -5.38 5.17 17.03
C PHE A 166 -4.03 4.43 17.06
N ARG A 167 -3.89 3.37 16.26
CA ARG A 167 -2.65 2.59 16.15
C ARG A 167 -1.48 3.47 15.68
N ARG A 168 -1.69 4.30 14.66
CA ARG A 168 -0.65 5.21 14.13
C ARG A 168 -0.33 6.34 15.09
N PHE A 169 -1.35 6.95 15.69
CA PHE A 169 -1.17 7.99 16.72
C PHE A 169 -0.32 7.47 17.88
N MET A 170 -0.62 6.27 18.37
CA MET A 170 0.11 5.68 19.48
C MET A 170 1.57 5.43 19.12
N LEU A 171 1.85 4.75 17.99
CA LEU A 171 3.22 4.49 17.57
C LEU A 171 4.01 5.78 17.35
N SER A 172 3.43 6.78 16.69
CA SER A 172 4.13 8.06 16.45
C SER A 172 4.38 8.83 17.75
N THR A 173 3.42 8.83 18.66
CA THR A 173 3.54 9.49 19.97
C THR A 173 4.59 8.81 20.85
N MET A 174 4.59 7.47 20.93
CA MET A 174 5.58 6.72 21.68
C MET A 174 7.00 6.96 21.15
N ASN A 175 7.18 6.93 19.82
CA ASN A 175 8.48 7.23 19.20
C ASN A 175 8.96 8.65 19.51
N LYS A 176 8.08 9.65 19.37
CA LYS A 176 8.43 11.06 19.63
C LYS A 176 8.84 11.27 21.10
N ARG A 177 8.02 10.81 22.05
CA ARG A 177 8.29 10.94 23.48
C ARG A 177 9.55 10.17 23.89
N ALA A 178 9.76 8.98 23.35
CA ALA A 178 10.98 8.21 23.60
C ALA A 178 12.23 8.96 23.09
N ALA A 179 12.17 9.56 21.91
CA ALA A 179 13.29 10.35 21.37
C ALA A 179 13.62 11.56 22.26
N GLU A 180 12.62 12.24 22.82
CA GLU A 180 12.81 13.34 23.77
C GLU A 180 13.48 12.88 25.07
N LEU A 181 13.08 11.73 25.62
CA LEU A 181 13.66 11.16 26.84
C LEU A 181 15.09 10.68 26.64
N VAL A 182 15.36 10.00 25.51
CA VAL A 182 16.71 9.57 25.15
C VAL A 182 17.62 10.78 24.97
N LYS A 183 17.13 11.85 24.34
CA LYS A 183 17.85 13.13 24.25
C LYS A 183 18.14 13.75 25.63
N ALA A 184 17.23 13.57 26.59
CA ALA A 184 17.43 13.98 27.99
C ALA A 184 18.34 13.04 28.80
N GLY A 185 18.82 11.94 28.20
CA GLY A 185 19.78 11.02 28.82
C GLY A 185 19.17 9.73 29.37
N ALA A 186 17.89 9.44 29.12
CA ALA A 186 17.31 8.14 29.44
C ALA A 186 18.00 7.03 28.64
N VAL A 187 18.32 5.91 29.29
CA VAL A 187 18.99 4.76 28.64
C VAL A 187 18.01 3.69 28.17
N ALA A 188 16.74 3.78 28.58
CA ALA A 188 15.61 2.99 28.07
C ALA A 188 14.31 3.77 28.27
N THR A 189 13.32 3.55 27.38
CA THR A 189 11.94 4.06 27.57
C THR A 189 10.98 2.89 27.56
N ILE A 190 10.08 2.82 28.55
CA ILE A 190 9.10 1.75 28.72
C ILE A 190 7.71 2.38 28.80
N PHE A 191 6.88 2.17 27.80
CA PHE A 191 5.47 2.52 27.87
C PHE A 191 4.67 1.44 28.57
N ILE A 192 3.75 1.83 29.43
CA ILE A 192 2.73 0.96 30.02
C ILE A 192 1.39 1.31 29.39
N SER A 193 0.62 0.30 29.00
CA SER A 193 -0.69 0.50 28.38
C SER A 193 -1.68 1.19 29.32
N ASP A 194 -2.45 2.15 28.81
CA ASP A 194 -3.79 2.44 29.33
C ASP A 194 -4.82 1.45 28.74
N ASP A 195 -6.11 1.58 29.09
CA ASP A 195 -7.16 0.68 28.61
C ASP A 195 -7.25 0.63 27.07
N ARG A 196 -7.06 1.79 26.42
CA ARG A 196 -7.19 1.90 24.97
C ARG A 196 -5.98 1.30 24.26
N ALA A 197 -4.77 1.54 24.75
CA ALA A 197 -3.55 0.92 24.25
C ALA A 197 -3.58 -0.60 24.50
N GLN A 198 -4.08 -1.03 25.66
CA GLN A 198 -4.22 -2.44 26.00
C GLN A 198 -5.11 -3.19 25.00
N ALA A 199 -6.19 -2.56 24.54
CA ALA A 199 -7.11 -3.14 23.55
C ALA A 199 -6.44 -3.48 22.20
N VAL A 200 -5.30 -2.87 21.89
CA VAL A 200 -4.56 -3.11 20.63
C VAL A 200 -3.14 -3.68 20.85
N TYR A 201 -2.74 -3.92 22.10
CA TYR A 201 -1.42 -4.48 22.45
C TYR A 201 -1.16 -5.79 21.71
N ASN A 202 -2.14 -6.69 21.72
CA ASN A 202 -2.02 -8.02 21.11
C ASN A 202 -1.80 -7.97 19.60
N TRP A 203 -2.41 -6.99 18.92
CA TRP A 203 -2.22 -6.78 17.49
C TRP A 203 -0.79 -6.30 17.21
N TRP A 204 -0.32 -5.31 17.96
CA TRP A 204 1.05 -4.79 17.84
C TRP A 204 2.10 -5.80 18.23
N SER A 205 1.83 -6.62 19.25
CA SER A 205 2.73 -7.66 19.70
C SER A 205 3.00 -8.68 18.59
N SER A 206 1.93 -9.17 17.95
CA SER A 206 2.05 -10.02 16.76
C SER A 206 2.81 -9.32 15.62
N ALA A 207 2.56 -8.03 15.38
CA ALA A 207 3.29 -7.27 14.37
C ALA A 207 4.79 -7.10 14.68
N MET A 208 5.16 -6.89 15.95
CA MET A 208 6.55 -6.68 16.36
C MET A 208 7.35 -7.99 16.39
N GLU A 209 6.72 -9.11 16.74
CA GLU A 209 7.33 -10.45 16.64
C GLU A 209 7.66 -10.84 15.20
N MET A 210 6.88 -10.34 14.23
CA MET A 210 7.23 -10.46 12.82
C MET A 210 8.48 -9.67 12.44
N GLY A 211 8.86 -8.67 13.21
CA GLY A 211 9.99 -7.81 12.89
C GLY A 211 9.72 -6.92 11.68
N ARG A 212 10.80 -6.39 11.12
CA ARG A 212 10.79 -5.47 9.99
C ARG A 212 11.30 -6.17 8.75
N TYR A 213 10.80 -5.74 7.60
CA TYR A 213 11.17 -6.28 6.31
C TYR A 213 11.74 -5.17 5.43
N ASP A 214 12.67 -5.54 4.55
CA ASP A 214 13.10 -4.70 3.44
C ASP A 214 13.69 -5.57 2.32
N LEU A 215 14.04 -4.93 1.21
CA LEU A 215 14.99 -5.51 0.25
C LEU A 215 16.41 -5.53 0.86
N PRO A 216 17.26 -6.52 0.52
CA PRO A 216 18.65 -6.56 0.97
C PRO A 216 19.38 -5.22 0.79
N GLY A 217 20.04 -4.74 1.85
CA GLY A 217 20.71 -3.44 1.87
C GLY A 217 19.80 -2.22 2.09
N GLY A 218 18.48 -2.43 2.13
CA GLY A 218 17.49 -1.39 2.40
C GLY A 218 17.56 -0.83 3.82
N PRO A 219 17.00 0.36 4.08
CA PRO A 219 17.10 1.05 5.37
C PRO A 219 16.60 0.22 6.57
N ASN A 220 15.55 -0.59 6.40
CA ASN A 220 14.98 -1.40 7.49
C ASN A 220 15.79 -2.67 7.79
N THR A 221 16.80 -3.01 6.96
CA THR A 221 17.72 -4.13 7.24
C THR A 221 18.81 -3.76 8.23
N ARG A 222 19.05 -2.45 8.44
CA ARG A 222 20.11 -1.95 9.30
C ARG A 222 19.72 -2.14 10.76
N VAL A 223 20.62 -2.75 11.52
CA VAL A 223 20.50 -2.93 12.97
C VAL A 223 21.46 -1.97 13.66
N PHE A 224 20.93 -1.19 14.60
CA PHE A 224 21.71 -0.22 15.36
C PHE A 224 21.68 -0.56 16.85
N SER A 225 22.77 -0.22 17.54
CA SER A 225 22.76 -0.14 19.00
C SER A 225 22.12 1.18 19.42
N GLN A 226 21.03 1.11 20.17
CA GLN A 226 20.31 2.30 20.66
C GLN A 226 19.53 1.98 21.93
N ALA A 227 19.15 3.03 22.66
CA ALA A 227 18.27 2.89 23.82
C ALA A 227 16.96 2.16 23.41
N PRO A 228 16.56 1.10 24.13
CA PRO A 228 15.38 0.32 23.78
C PRO A 228 14.11 1.12 24.08
N LEU A 229 13.18 1.08 23.11
CA LEU A 229 11.81 1.57 23.26
C LEU A 229 10.89 0.36 23.41
N LEU A 230 10.41 0.15 24.64
CA LEU A 230 9.61 -0.99 25.04
C LEU A 230 8.17 -0.59 25.35
N TRP A 231 7.26 -1.54 25.20
CA TRP A 231 5.85 -1.40 25.56
C TRP A 231 5.38 -2.65 26.31
N MET A 232 4.77 -2.44 27.47
CA MET A 232 4.22 -3.48 28.34
C MET A 232 2.70 -3.33 28.54
N PRO A 233 1.98 -4.43 28.84
CA PRO A 233 0.56 -4.39 29.17
C PRO A 233 0.24 -3.61 30.46
N ALA A 234 -1.02 -3.23 30.63
CA ALA A 234 -1.52 -2.39 31.71
C ALA A 234 -1.32 -3.03 33.10
N ASP A 235 -1.33 -4.37 33.18
CA ASP A 235 -1.13 -5.12 34.43
C ASP A 235 0.27 -4.94 35.04
N LYS A 236 1.22 -4.37 34.29
CA LYS A 236 2.57 -4.05 34.75
C LYS A 236 2.66 -2.68 35.43
N LEU A 237 1.60 -1.88 35.40
CA LEU A 237 1.55 -0.55 36.03
C LEU A 237 1.88 -0.59 37.55
N PRO A 238 1.32 -1.50 38.37
CA PRO A 238 1.66 -1.54 39.79
C PRO A 238 3.14 -1.80 40.05
N LEU A 239 3.80 -2.59 39.19
CA LEU A 239 5.21 -2.95 39.33
C LEU A 239 6.12 -1.74 39.08
N VAL A 240 5.90 -1.00 37.98
CA VAL A 240 6.74 0.17 37.66
C VAL A 240 6.61 1.32 38.66
N LYS A 241 5.49 1.37 39.41
CA LYS A 241 5.27 2.39 40.45
C LYS A 241 5.98 2.11 41.76
N GLN A 242 6.55 0.92 41.94
CA GLN A 242 7.28 0.59 43.16
C GLN A 242 8.61 1.37 43.22
N PRO A 243 9.04 1.81 44.40
CA PRO A 243 10.33 2.49 44.56
C PRO A 243 11.49 1.53 44.33
N ASN A 244 12.65 2.08 43.97
CA ASN A 244 13.94 1.36 43.85
C ASN A 244 13.90 0.16 42.90
N GLN A 245 13.07 0.23 41.86
CA GLN A 245 13.01 -0.78 40.81
C GLN A 245 14.28 -0.72 39.95
N GLN A 246 14.78 -1.88 39.55
CA GLN A 246 15.88 -2.02 38.60
C GLN A 246 15.34 -2.58 37.29
N PHE A 247 15.72 -1.98 36.17
CA PHE A 247 15.43 -2.50 34.84
C PHE A 247 16.71 -3.04 34.21
N THR A 248 16.65 -4.29 33.77
CA THR A 248 17.74 -4.94 33.06
C THR A 248 17.22 -5.55 31.76
N ASN A 249 17.91 -5.33 30.65
CA ASN A 249 17.62 -6.06 29.43
C ASN A 249 18.88 -6.40 28.64
N VAL A 250 18.74 -7.42 27.79
CA VAL A 250 19.65 -7.71 26.69
C VAL A 250 18.76 -7.96 25.49
N VAL A 251 18.79 -7.08 24.50
CA VAL A 251 18.05 -7.23 23.25
C VAL A 251 19.04 -7.63 22.18
N ASN A 252 18.85 -8.86 21.69
CA ASN A 252 19.55 -9.37 20.53
C ASN A 252 18.64 -9.25 19.31
N VAL A 253 19.23 -9.06 18.15
CA VAL A 253 18.53 -8.95 16.88
C VAL A 253 19.07 -10.00 15.94
N GLU A 254 18.18 -10.65 15.22
CA GLU A 254 18.51 -11.65 14.20
C GLU A 254 17.91 -11.24 12.86
N SER A 255 18.55 -11.69 11.78
CA SER A 255 18.15 -11.37 10.41
C SER A 255 18.13 -12.63 9.56
N PHE A 256 17.11 -12.73 8.71
CA PHE A 256 16.89 -13.86 7.83
C PHE A 256 16.59 -13.37 6.42
N SER A 257 17.04 -14.12 5.43
CA SER A 257 16.69 -13.90 4.02
C SER A 257 15.62 -14.89 3.59
N TYR A 258 14.54 -14.39 2.99
CA TYR A 258 13.44 -15.20 2.44
C TYR A 258 13.22 -14.84 0.98
N PRO A 259 12.82 -15.78 0.11
CA PRO A 259 12.39 -15.46 -1.24
C PRO A 259 10.96 -14.91 -1.24
N SER A 260 10.69 -13.90 -2.06
CA SER A 260 9.34 -13.49 -2.47
C SER A 260 9.31 -13.40 -4.01
N VAL A 261 8.14 -13.16 -4.58
CA VAL A 261 7.93 -13.33 -6.02
C VAL A 261 6.92 -12.33 -6.57
N ASN A 262 7.27 -11.70 -7.68
CA ASN A 262 6.32 -11.01 -8.55
C ASN A 262 5.86 -12.00 -9.65
N ILE A 263 4.59 -11.93 -10.06
CA ILE A 263 4.09 -12.62 -11.25
C ILE A 263 3.96 -11.63 -12.40
N VAL A 264 4.61 -11.89 -13.53
CA VAL A 264 4.73 -10.99 -14.68
C VAL A 264 4.25 -11.69 -15.94
N ALA A 265 3.24 -11.11 -16.60
CA ALA A 265 2.70 -11.61 -17.85
C ALA A 265 2.49 -10.49 -18.87
N LYS A 266 2.58 -10.83 -20.15
CA LYS A 266 2.48 -9.90 -21.27
C LYS A 266 1.48 -10.37 -22.33
N LEU A 267 0.79 -9.41 -22.94
CA LEU A 267 0.05 -9.61 -24.19
C LEU A 267 0.62 -8.64 -25.24
N PRO A 268 1.21 -9.13 -26.34
CA PRO A 268 1.68 -8.26 -27.42
C PRO A 268 0.57 -7.40 -28.01
N GLY A 269 0.87 -6.11 -28.22
CA GLY A 269 0.00 -5.18 -28.93
C GLY A 269 -0.10 -5.49 -30.44
N THR A 270 -1.19 -5.02 -31.03
CA THR A 270 -1.51 -5.25 -32.46
C THR A 270 -0.80 -4.31 -33.42
N ASP A 271 -0.37 -3.13 -32.97
CA ASP A 271 0.23 -2.11 -33.83
C ASP A 271 1.76 -2.26 -33.85
N PRO A 272 2.40 -2.48 -35.02
CA PRO A 272 3.85 -2.68 -35.10
C PRO A 272 4.70 -1.52 -34.54
N LYS A 273 4.16 -0.30 -34.48
CA LYS A 273 4.86 0.87 -33.95
C LYS A 273 4.62 1.08 -32.45
N LEU A 274 3.49 0.62 -31.93
CA LEU A 274 3.10 0.85 -30.53
C LEU A 274 3.23 -0.39 -29.65
N ARG A 275 3.38 -1.59 -30.21
CA ARG A 275 3.44 -2.85 -29.44
C ARG A 275 4.63 -2.94 -28.49
N ASP A 276 5.67 -2.13 -28.67
CA ASP A 276 6.80 -2.08 -27.74
C ASP A 276 6.53 -1.16 -26.55
N GLU A 277 5.45 -0.36 -26.57
CA GLU A 277 4.93 0.37 -25.42
C GLU A 277 3.98 -0.53 -24.60
N ASN A 278 4.10 -0.49 -23.27
CA ASN A 278 3.40 -1.35 -22.33
C ASN A 278 2.48 -0.52 -21.42
N VAL A 279 1.18 -0.83 -21.44
CA VAL A 279 0.23 -0.39 -20.42
C VAL A 279 0.28 -1.40 -19.29
N LEU A 280 0.67 -0.96 -18.09
CA LEU A 280 0.89 -1.83 -16.94
C LEU A 280 -0.35 -1.85 -16.05
N ILE A 281 -0.89 -3.04 -15.80
CA ILE A 281 -1.86 -3.35 -14.76
C ILE A 281 -1.07 -3.91 -13.57
N SER A 282 -1.08 -3.22 -12.43
CA SER A 282 -0.43 -3.69 -11.19
C SER A 282 -1.44 -3.97 -10.09
N THR A 283 -1.08 -4.88 -9.20
CA THR A 283 -1.75 -5.19 -7.93
C THR A 283 -0.80 -6.03 -7.09
N HIS A 284 -1.03 -6.23 -5.80
CA HIS A 284 -0.28 -7.20 -5.01
C HIS A 284 -1.08 -8.47 -4.76
N GLN A 285 -0.37 -9.57 -4.61
CA GLN A 285 -0.95 -10.89 -4.33
C GLN A 285 -0.85 -11.31 -2.87
N ASP A 286 0.10 -10.78 -2.11
CA ASP A 286 0.31 -11.18 -0.72
C ASP A 286 -0.75 -10.55 0.20
N HIS A 287 -0.92 -11.16 1.37
CA HIS A 287 -1.61 -10.52 2.49
C HIS A 287 -0.92 -10.89 3.80
N ASP A 288 -1.60 -10.69 4.94
CA ASP A 288 -1.00 -10.91 6.23
C ASP A 288 -0.76 -12.38 6.56
N GLY A 289 -1.65 -13.29 6.20
CA GLY A 289 -1.50 -14.71 6.54
C GLY A 289 -2.02 -15.06 7.92
N ILE A 290 -1.41 -16.05 8.57
CA ILE A 290 -1.83 -16.46 9.92
C ILE A 290 -1.34 -15.44 10.95
N ARG A 291 -2.27 -14.96 11.77
CA ARG A 291 -2.03 -14.02 12.87
C ARG A 291 -2.72 -14.51 14.13
N ARG A 292 -2.67 -13.70 15.18
CA ARG A 292 -3.47 -13.97 16.38
C ARG A 292 -4.95 -14.00 16.04
N ALA A 293 -5.65 -14.99 16.60
CA ALA A 293 -7.06 -15.18 16.32
C ALA A 293 -7.92 -14.00 16.80
N VAL A 294 -8.87 -13.58 15.96
CA VAL A 294 -9.94 -12.63 16.27
C VAL A 294 -11.26 -13.39 16.17
N ALA A 295 -12.02 -13.46 17.26
CA ALA A 295 -13.27 -14.22 17.32
C ALA A 295 -13.14 -15.70 16.89
N GLY A 296 -11.99 -16.32 17.17
CA GLY A 296 -11.72 -17.74 16.88
C GLY A 296 -11.04 -18.00 15.52
N ASP A 297 -10.94 -17.00 14.65
CA ASP A 297 -10.30 -17.13 13.35
C ASP A 297 -8.94 -16.43 13.31
N SER A 298 -7.91 -17.13 12.85
CA SER A 298 -6.53 -16.66 12.75
C SER A 298 -6.06 -16.39 11.32
N ILE A 299 -6.85 -16.73 10.31
CA ILE A 299 -6.44 -16.62 8.91
C ILE A 299 -6.88 -15.27 8.38
N TYR A 300 -5.93 -14.46 7.92
CA TYR A 300 -6.24 -13.17 7.32
C TYR A 300 -6.26 -13.41 5.81
N ASN A 301 -7.43 -13.78 5.26
CA ASN A 301 -7.55 -14.20 3.86
C ASN A 301 -7.35 -13.06 2.85
N GLY A 302 -7.61 -11.82 3.23
CA GLY A 302 -7.30 -10.67 2.37
C GLY A 302 -8.16 -10.67 1.12
N ALA A 303 -9.48 -10.80 1.32
CA ALA A 303 -10.43 -10.84 0.23
C ALA A 303 -10.47 -9.50 -0.51
N ASP A 304 -10.72 -8.40 0.20
CA ASP A 304 -10.64 -7.06 -0.36
C ASP A 304 -9.18 -6.65 -0.55
N ASP A 305 -8.32 -6.95 0.42
CA ASP A 305 -6.90 -6.61 0.46
C ASP A 305 -5.98 -7.84 0.30
N ASN A 306 -5.58 -8.24 -0.91
CA ASN A 306 -5.92 -7.63 -2.19
C ASN A 306 -6.31 -8.66 -3.26
N ALA A 307 -7.06 -9.69 -2.84
CA ALA A 307 -7.60 -10.65 -3.80
C ALA A 307 -8.58 -9.99 -4.79
N THR A 308 -9.22 -8.86 -4.44
CA THR A 308 -10.00 -8.04 -5.39
C THR A 308 -9.16 -7.47 -6.52
N GLY A 309 -8.01 -6.87 -6.22
CA GLY A 309 -7.00 -6.42 -7.17
C GLY A 309 -6.58 -7.52 -8.13
N CYS A 310 -6.25 -8.68 -7.58
CA CYS A 310 -5.86 -9.84 -8.36
C CYS A 310 -6.98 -10.36 -9.29
N ALA A 311 -8.21 -10.54 -8.76
CA ALA A 311 -9.34 -11.00 -9.55
C ALA A 311 -9.71 -10.03 -10.68
N ALA A 312 -9.60 -8.73 -10.44
CA ALA A 312 -9.79 -7.71 -11.45
C ALA A 312 -8.70 -7.76 -12.54
N ALA A 313 -7.43 -7.90 -12.16
CA ALA A 313 -6.32 -8.02 -13.11
C ALA A 313 -6.48 -9.27 -14.02
N LEU A 314 -6.91 -10.40 -13.46
CA LEU A 314 -7.23 -11.61 -14.24
C LEU A 314 -8.41 -11.38 -15.20
N ALA A 315 -9.46 -10.68 -14.77
CA ALA A 315 -10.61 -10.35 -15.62
C ALA A 315 -10.23 -9.37 -16.75
N ILE A 316 -9.40 -8.37 -16.45
CA ILE A 316 -8.83 -7.43 -17.43
C ILE A 316 -7.99 -8.20 -18.46
N GLY A 317 -7.13 -9.11 -18.01
CA GLY A 317 -6.34 -9.99 -18.88
C GLY A 317 -7.20 -10.77 -19.86
N ARG A 318 -8.26 -11.44 -19.37
CA ARG A 318 -9.23 -12.15 -20.23
C ARG A 318 -9.88 -11.24 -21.27
N ALA A 319 -10.26 -10.02 -20.89
CA ALA A 319 -10.88 -9.06 -21.82
C ALA A 319 -9.91 -8.61 -22.92
N PHE A 320 -8.64 -8.36 -22.58
CA PHE A 320 -7.59 -7.99 -23.53
C PHE A 320 -7.15 -9.15 -24.42
N VAL A 321 -7.09 -10.38 -23.94
CA VAL A 321 -6.80 -11.55 -24.80
C VAL A 321 -7.83 -11.67 -25.93
N GLN A 322 -9.11 -11.50 -25.60
CA GLN A 322 -10.17 -11.54 -26.61
C GLN A 322 -10.11 -10.37 -27.59
N LYS A 323 -9.61 -9.21 -27.14
CA LYS A 323 -9.46 -8.02 -27.96
C LYS A 323 -8.19 -7.25 -27.57
N PRO A 324 -7.05 -7.56 -28.19
CA PRO A 324 -5.79 -6.90 -27.84
C PRO A 324 -5.78 -5.42 -28.24
N GLY A 325 -5.06 -4.59 -27.47
CA GLY A 325 -4.88 -3.17 -27.76
C GLY A 325 -3.83 -2.91 -28.86
N LYS A 326 -3.57 -1.65 -29.20
CA LYS A 326 -2.46 -1.28 -30.09
C LYS A 326 -1.10 -1.41 -29.38
N ARG A 327 -1.04 -0.89 -28.15
CA ARG A 327 0.06 -1.12 -27.20
C ARG A 327 -0.05 -2.49 -26.55
N SER A 328 1.07 -3.01 -26.08
CA SER A 328 1.09 -4.24 -25.29
C SER A 328 0.46 -4.02 -23.91
N LEU A 329 -0.16 -5.07 -23.39
CA LEU A 329 -0.55 -5.15 -21.99
C LEU A 329 0.58 -5.84 -21.22
N LEU A 330 0.96 -5.26 -20.08
CA LEU A 330 1.82 -5.89 -19.09
C LEU A 330 1.00 -6.00 -17.80
N ILE A 331 0.99 -7.18 -17.18
CA ILE A 331 0.30 -7.40 -15.89
C ILE A 331 1.35 -7.85 -14.89
N VAL A 332 1.38 -7.17 -13.73
CA VAL A 332 2.28 -7.51 -12.63
C VAL A 332 1.48 -7.70 -11.35
N PHE A 333 1.62 -8.87 -10.73
CA PHE A 333 1.12 -9.15 -9.40
C PHE A 333 2.33 -9.11 -8.46
N HIS A 334 2.45 -8.06 -7.66
CA HIS A 334 3.56 -7.83 -6.76
C HIS A 334 3.50 -8.75 -5.54
N GLY A 335 4.64 -9.28 -5.14
CA GLY A 335 4.81 -9.92 -3.83
C GLY A 335 5.27 -8.91 -2.77
N ALA A 336 5.10 -9.27 -1.50
CA ALA A 336 5.59 -8.50 -0.36
C ALA A 336 5.21 -7.00 -0.35
N GLU A 337 4.00 -6.65 -0.79
CA GLU A 337 3.47 -5.29 -0.69
C GLU A 337 3.26 -4.92 0.78
N GLU A 338 2.66 -5.83 1.56
CA GLU A 338 2.29 -5.66 2.97
C GLU A 338 3.51 -5.55 3.90
N ARG A 339 4.69 -5.69 3.32
CA ARG A 339 6.01 -5.59 3.96
C ARG A 339 6.75 -4.33 3.57
N GLY A 340 6.11 -3.42 2.83
CA GLY A 340 6.65 -2.12 2.45
C GLY A 340 6.93 -1.98 0.96
N LEU A 341 5.98 -2.44 0.12
CA LEU A 341 6.02 -2.32 -1.35
C LEU A 341 7.23 -3.04 -1.97
N LEU A 342 7.68 -4.15 -1.37
CA LEU A 342 9.00 -4.70 -1.69
C LEU A 342 9.05 -5.26 -3.12
N GLY A 343 7.99 -5.91 -3.58
CA GLY A 343 7.89 -6.43 -4.95
C GLY A 343 7.88 -5.34 -6.01
N SER A 344 7.09 -4.28 -5.84
CA SER A 344 7.05 -3.16 -6.79
C SER A 344 8.31 -2.30 -6.76
N ARG A 345 8.92 -2.09 -5.58
CA ARG A 345 10.26 -1.48 -5.47
C ARG A 345 11.29 -2.28 -6.25
N TYR A 346 11.31 -3.60 -6.05
CA TYR A 346 12.24 -4.49 -6.75
C TYR A 346 12.02 -4.45 -8.27
N PHE A 347 10.76 -4.56 -8.73
CA PHE A 347 10.41 -4.52 -10.14
C PHE A 347 10.83 -3.22 -10.82
N VAL A 348 10.62 -2.07 -10.17
CA VAL A 348 11.01 -0.76 -10.74
C VAL A 348 12.52 -0.64 -10.87
N GLU A 349 13.30 -1.22 -9.97
CA GLU A 349 14.76 -1.24 -10.04
C GLU A 349 15.28 -2.27 -11.04
N HIS A 350 14.59 -3.40 -11.20
CA HIS A 350 14.95 -4.53 -12.05
C HIS A 350 13.78 -4.91 -12.98
N PRO A 351 13.39 -4.05 -13.93
CA PRO A 351 12.17 -4.26 -14.69
C PRO A 351 12.36 -5.36 -15.74
N MET A 352 11.31 -6.19 -15.91
CA MET A 352 11.30 -7.28 -16.90
C MET A 352 11.05 -6.81 -18.35
N VAL A 353 10.80 -5.51 -18.52
CA VAL A 353 10.75 -4.81 -19.80
C VAL A 353 11.56 -3.52 -19.68
N PRO A 354 12.01 -2.88 -20.78
CA PRO A 354 12.67 -1.58 -20.68
C PRO A 354 11.80 -0.60 -19.89
N LYS A 355 12.33 0.06 -18.85
CA LYS A 355 11.56 0.97 -17.99
C LYS A 355 10.80 2.04 -18.77
N SER A 356 11.45 2.62 -19.78
CA SER A 356 10.89 3.64 -20.68
C SER A 356 9.75 3.14 -21.57
N SER A 357 9.57 1.82 -21.68
CA SER A 357 8.46 1.22 -22.41
C SER A 357 7.17 1.21 -21.61
N ILE A 358 7.21 1.34 -20.28
CA ILE A 358 6.02 1.38 -19.43
C ILE A 358 5.42 2.79 -19.56
N VAL A 359 4.29 2.91 -20.26
CA VAL A 359 3.70 4.20 -20.60
C VAL A 359 2.68 4.70 -19.59
N ALA A 360 2.09 3.78 -18.82
CA ALA A 360 1.18 4.07 -17.72
C ALA A 360 1.10 2.87 -16.78
N VAL A 361 0.89 3.15 -15.50
CA VAL A 361 0.61 2.17 -14.45
C VAL A 361 -0.78 2.43 -13.91
N LEU A 362 -1.62 1.41 -13.99
CA LEU A 362 -2.93 1.38 -13.37
C LEU A 362 -2.84 0.33 -12.27
N ASN A 363 -2.90 0.77 -11.02
CA ASN A 363 -2.84 -0.12 -9.87
C ASN A 363 -4.24 -0.40 -9.31
N GLY A 364 -4.54 -1.65 -8.98
CA GLY A 364 -5.78 -2.05 -8.32
C GLY A 364 -5.53 -2.49 -6.87
N GLU A 365 -6.27 -1.89 -5.94
CA GLU A 365 -6.14 -2.15 -4.50
C GLU A 365 -7.50 -1.99 -3.81
N MET A 366 -7.95 -3.00 -3.07
CA MET A 366 -9.18 -2.92 -2.26
C MET A 366 -10.37 -2.40 -3.06
N MET A 367 -10.83 -3.15 -4.04
CA MET A 367 -11.79 -2.68 -5.05
C MET A 367 -13.23 -3.15 -4.84
N GLY A 368 -13.50 -3.93 -3.79
CA GLY A 368 -14.76 -4.65 -3.61
C GLY A 368 -15.61 -4.20 -2.43
N ARG A 369 -15.23 -3.16 -1.67
CA ARG A 369 -15.90 -2.79 -0.42
C ARG A 369 -16.35 -1.33 -0.37
N ASN A 370 -16.93 -0.97 0.78
CA ASN A 370 -17.56 0.30 1.13
C ASN A 370 -18.82 0.62 0.30
N ASN A 371 -19.12 1.90 0.12
CA ASN A 371 -20.35 2.35 -0.52
C ASN A 371 -20.39 1.93 -2.00
N PRO A 372 -21.47 1.31 -2.50
CA PRO A 372 -21.55 0.80 -3.88
C PRO A 372 -21.26 1.83 -4.99
N ASP A 373 -21.47 3.12 -4.72
CA ASP A 373 -21.41 4.19 -5.73
C ASP A 373 -20.27 5.19 -5.54
N SER A 374 -19.38 4.99 -4.56
CA SER A 374 -18.18 5.80 -4.39
C SER A 374 -16.89 4.99 -4.53
N ALA A 375 -15.85 5.66 -5.04
CA ALA A 375 -14.51 5.10 -5.16
C ALA A 375 -13.48 6.23 -5.09
N ALA A 376 -12.21 5.90 -4.94
CA ALA A 376 -11.12 6.86 -5.00
C ALA A 376 -10.19 6.53 -6.18
N LEU A 377 -9.58 7.59 -6.71
CA LEU A 377 -8.47 7.50 -7.65
C LEU A 377 -7.28 8.23 -7.04
N LEU A 378 -6.34 7.48 -6.46
CA LEU A 378 -5.15 8.07 -5.86
C LEU A 378 -4.20 8.52 -6.96
N GLY A 379 -3.51 9.65 -6.74
CA GLY A 379 -2.70 10.31 -7.76
C GLY A 379 -3.53 11.12 -8.76
N SER A 380 -4.77 11.47 -8.40
CA SER A 380 -5.62 12.32 -9.26
C SER A 380 -5.51 13.81 -8.93
N GLN A 381 -5.03 14.14 -7.73
CA GLN A 381 -4.90 15.51 -7.24
C GLN A 381 -3.45 15.95 -7.09
N LEU A 382 -3.19 17.24 -7.28
CA LEU A 382 -1.88 17.80 -6.92
C LEU A 382 -1.69 17.77 -5.39
N PRO A 383 -0.48 17.53 -4.88
CA PRO A 383 0.78 17.32 -5.62
C PRO A 383 1.03 15.86 -6.06
N HIS A 384 0.19 14.90 -5.65
CA HIS A 384 0.38 13.48 -5.97
C HIS A 384 0.22 13.13 -7.46
N ARG A 385 -0.56 13.92 -8.19
CA ARG A 385 -0.81 13.73 -9.62
C ARG A 385 0.45 13.95 -10.42
N ASN A 386 0.91 12.87 -11.06
CA ASN A 386 2.06 12.91 -11.94
C ASN A 386 1.73 12.92 -13.43
N SER A 387 0.47 12.72 -13.84
CA SER A 387 0.04 12.78 -15.24
C SER A 387 -1.43 13.16 -15.37
N ILE A 388 -1.72 14.37 -15.83
CA ILE A 388 -3.09 14.81 -16.10
C ILE A 388 -3.73 14.04 -17.27
N ALA A 389 -2.93 13.61 -18.25
CA ALA A 389 -3.43 12.82 -19.38
C ALA A 389 -4.01 11.47 -18.90
N LEU A 390 -3.28 10.77 -18.02
CA LEU A 390 -3.74 9.49 -17.46
C LEU A 390 -4.98 9.67 -16.57
N VAL A 391 -5.03 10.73 -15.76
CA VAL A 391 -6.20 11.06 -14.95
C VAL A 391 -7.41 11.36 -15.83
N ASN A 392 -7.24 12.10 -16.92
CA ASN A 392 -8.34 12.40 -17.85
C ASN A 392 -8.89 11.13 -18.50
N ASP A 393 -8.03 10.19 -18.93
CA ASP A 393 -8.47 8.89 -19.45
C ASP A 393 -9.31 8.13 -18.42
N ALA A 394 -8.90 8.14 -17.14
CA ALA A 394 -9.64 7.53 -16.06
C ALA A 394 -10.99 8.23 -15.80
N MET A 395 -11.01 9.56 -15.78
CA MET A 395 -12.25 10.32 -15.59
C MET A 395 -13.24 10.11 -16.73
N GLU A 396 -12.76 10.05 -17.98
CA GLU A 396 -13.59 9.73 -19.13
C GLU A 396 -14.16 8.32 -19.09
N ALA A 397 -13.35 7.33 -18.71
CA ALA A 397 -13.81 5.97 -18.49
C ALA A 397 -14.91 5.92 -17.42
N ASN A 398 -14.73 6.62 -16.30
CA ASN A 398 -15.74 6.70 -15.25
C ASN A 398 -17.04 7.33 -15.74
N ARG A 399 -16.97 8.49 -16.41
CA ARG A 399 -18.14 9.19 -16.96
C ARG A 399 -18.92 8.34 -17.96
N ALA A 400 -18.21 7.57 -18.79
CA ALA A 400 -18.81 6.80 -19.87
C ALA A 400 -19.48 5.49 -19.41
N ASP A 401 -19.10 4.92 -18.27
CA ASP A 401 -19.57 3.60 -17.83
C ASP A 401 -20.00 3.59 -16.37
N THR A 402 -19.05 3.77 -15.45
CA THR A 402 -19.20 3.35 -14.06
C THR A 402 -19.82 4.41 -13.15
N LYS A 403 -19.64 5.69 -13.48
CA LYS A 403 -20.26 6.86 -12.81
C LYS A 403 -20.06 6.89 -11.28
N PHE A 404 -18.92 6.41 -10.79
CA PHE A 404 -18.58 6.52 -9.38
C PHE A 404 -18.46 7.99 -8.97
N LYS A 405 -19.02 8.32 -7.80
CA LYS A 405 -18.68 9.55 -7.08
C LYS A 405 -17.28 9.39 -6.50
N LEU A 406 -16.38 10.31 -6.85
CA LEU A 406 -15.01 10.22 -6.37
C LEU A 406 -14.88 10.76 -4.95
N ASP A 407 -14.29 9.95 -4.08
CA ASP A 407 -13.76 10.38 -2.80
C ASP A 407 -12.31 10.82 -3.01
N THR A 408 -12.08 12.13 -2.84
CA THR A 408 -10.79 12.78 -3.00
C THR A 408 -10.11 13.07 -1.67
N LEU A 409 -10.77 12.81 -0.54
CA LEU A 409 -10.26 13.14 0.79
C LEU A 409 -8.93 12.44 1.08
N TRP A 410 -8.85 11.14 0.73
CA TRP A 410 -7.73 10.27 1.07
C TRP A 410 -6.49 10.48 0.21
N ASP A 411 -6.64 11.14 -0.94
CA ASP A 411 -5.53 11.51 -1.83
C ASP A 411 -5.04 12.95 -1.57
N ARG A 412 -5.56 13.65 -0.55
CA ARG A 412 -4.99 14.94 -0.16
C ARG A 412 -3.60 14.77 0.48
N PRO A 413 -2.65 15.67 0.21
CA PRO A 413 -1.31 15.61 0.82
C PRO A 413 -1.38 15.72 2.35
N ASP A 414 -2.25 16.60 2.86
CA ASP A 414 -2.44 16.81 4.29
C ASP A 414 -3.29 15.75 5.00
N HIS A 415 -3.73 14.70 4.29
CA HIS A 415 -4.49 13.62 4.91
C HIS A 415 -3.60 12.85 5.91
N PRO A 416 -4.00 12.69 7.18
CA PRO A 416 -3.13 12.15 8.23
C PRO A 416 -2.69 10.69 8.00
N GLU A 417 -3.50 9.91 7.28
CA GLU A 417 -3.14 8.54 6.89
C GLU A 417 -2.09 8.49 5.77
N GLY A 418 -1.95 9.55 4.96
CA GLY A 418 -1.05 9.59 3.80
C GLY A 418 -1.32 8.46 2.81
N TRP A 419 -2.60 8.23 2.47
CA TRP A 419 -3.06 7.00 1.82
C TRP A 419 -2.43 6.75 0.44
N TYR A 420 -2.17 7.82 -0.33
CA TYR A 420 -1.43 7.76 -1.60
C TYR A 420 -0.10 6.98 -1.50
N PHE A 421 0.58 7.01 -0.36
CA PHE A 421 1.91 6.43 -0.21
C PHE A 421 1.93 4.94 0.18
N ARG A 422 0.80 4.23 0.06
CA ARG A 422 0.59 2.92 0.71
C ARG A 422 0.34 1.77 -0.26
N SER A 423 0.78 1.88 -1.51
CA SER A 423 0.52 0.85 -2.52
C SER A 423 1.46 0.89 -3.71
N ASP A 424 1.43 -0.15 -4.55
CA ASP A 424 2.43 -0.45 -5.56
C ASP A 424 2.54 0.56 -6.71
N HIS A 425 1.55 1.44 -6.92
CA HIS A 425 1.70 2.56 -7.86
C HIS A 425 2.83 3.53 -7.47
N LEU A 426 3.15 3.63 -6.18
CA LEU A 426 4.07 4.63 -5.64
C LEU A 426 5.51 4.48 -6.16
N PRO A 427 6.16 3.29 -6.14
CA PRO A 427 7.49 3.13 -6.71
C PRO A 427 7.59 3.55 -8.19
N TYR A 428 6.55 3.29 -8.98
CA TYR A 428 6.50 3.74 -10.38
C TYR A 428 6.36 5.25 -10.51
N ALA A 429 5.49 5.87 -9.71
CA ALA A 429 5.35 7.32 -9.68
C ALA A 429 6.67 8.02 -9.31
N ARG A 430 7.39 7.48 -8.30
CA ARG A 430 8.73 7.95 -7.91
C ARG A 430 9.77 7.81 -9.01
N ALA A 431 9.64 6.80 -9.87
CA ALA A 431 10.49 6.58 -11.02
C ALA A 431 10.11 7.44 -12.25
N GLY A 432 9.13 8.35 -12.12
CA GLY A 432 8.70 9.21 -13.22
C GLY A 432 7.88 8.48 -14.27
N ILE A 433 7.12 7.44 -13.88
CA ILE A 433 6.19 6.75 -14.76
C ILE A 433 4.76 7.20 -14.40
N PRO A 434 3.93 7.64 -15.36
CA PRO A 434 2.53 7.97 -15.11
C PRO A 434 1.81 6.85 -14.35
N ALA A 435 1.27 7.14 -13.17
CA ALA A 435 0.73 6.11 -12.29
C ALA A 435 -0.49 6.61 -11.49
N ILE A 436 -1.52 5.78 -11.40
CA ILE A 436 -2.76 6.01 -10.63
C ILE A 436 -3.18 4.72 -9.92
N CYS A 437 -3.88 4.84 -8.78
CA CYS A 437 -4.43 3.70 -8.04
C CYS A 437 -5.96 3.77 -7.94
N PHE A 438 -6.62 2.68 -8.33
CA PHE A 438 -8.07 2.47 -8.20
C PHE A 438 -8.34 1.75 -6.88
N THR A 439 -9.08 2.40 -5.98
CA THR A 439 -9.39 1.82 -4.67
C THR A 439 -10.76 2.23 -4.16
N THR A 440 -11.29 1.46 -3.22
CA THR A 440 -12.52 1.76 -2.48
C THR A 440 -12.27 2.18 -1.02
N LEU A 441 -11.00 2.38 -0.64
CA LEU A 441 -10.53 2.90 0.64
C LEU A 441 -10.76 1.94 1.83
N LEU A 442 -10.34 2.37 3.02
CA LEU A 442 -10.41 1.57 4.24
C LEU A 442 -11.82 1.17 4.65
N HIS A 443 -11.94 0.01 5.28
CA HIS A 443 -13.15 -0.48 5.94
C HIS A 443 -12.83 -1.15 7.28
N PRO A 444 -13.81 -1.38 8.19
CA PRO A 444 -13.55 -1.92 9.53
C PRO A 444 -12.90 -3.31 9.58
N ASP A 445 -13.07 -4.10 8.52
CA ASP A 445 -12.47 -5.44 8.40
C ASP A 445 -11.04 -5.46 7.79
N TYR A 446 -10.50 -4.30 7.39
CA TYR A 446 -9.15 -4.18 6.81
C TYR A 446 -8.08 -4.72 7.79
N HIS A 447 -7.19 -5.58 7.30
CA HIS A 447 -6.15 -6.25 8.10
C HIS A 447 -6.75 -7.00 9.30
N THR A 448 -7.80 -7.80 9.04
CA THR A 448 -8.43 -8.70 10.02
C THR A 448 -8.88 -10.02 9.36
N PRO A 449 -9.14 -11.08 10.13
CA PRO A 449 -9.75 -12.32 9.61
C PRO A 449 -11.17 -12.13 9.05
N ARG A 450 -11.78 -10.94 9.20
CA ARG A 450 -13.10 -10.67 8.64
C ARG A 450 -13.04 -10.16 7.21
N ASP A 451 -11.85 -9.92 6.65
CA ASP A 451 -11.69 -9.59 5.24
C ASP A 451 -11.84 -10.84 4.37
N GLU A 452 -13.11 -11.25 4.21
CA GLU A 452 -13.54 -12.52 3.65
C GLU A 452 -14.31 -12.37 2.33
N PRO A 453 -14.25 -13.33 1.40
CA PRO A 453 -14.95 -13.25 0.11
C PRO A 453 -16.45 -12.96 0.24
N ALA A 454 -17.10 -13.51 1.28
CA ALA A 454 -18.53 -13.28 1.54
C ALA A 454 -18.87 -11.82 1.88
N ARG A 455 -17.89 -10.98 2.19
CA ARG A 455 -18.07 -9.55 2.51
C ARG A 455 -17.98 -8.65 1.29
N ILE A 456 -17.54 -9.15 0.14
CA ILE A 456 -17.30 -8.37 -1.06
C ILE A 456 -18.61 -7.99 -1.77
N ASP A 457 -18.72 -6.72 -2.17
CA ASP A 457 -19.72 -6.27 -3.13
C ASP A 457 -19.20 -6.55 -4.55
N TYR A 458 -19.61 -7.69 -5.11
CA TYR A 458 -19.16 -8.14 -6.42
C TYR A 458 -19.68 -7.27 -7.57
N ALA A 459 -20.84 -6.61 -7.41
CA ALA A 459 -21.36 -5.69 -8.41
C ALA A 459 -20.47 -4.44 -8.46
N LYS A 460 -20.09 -3.91 -7.29
CA LYS A 460 -19.12 -2.82 -7.19
C LYS A 460 -17.75 -3.22 -7.74
N LEU A 461 -17.21 -4.37 -7.34
CA LEU A 461 -15.92 -4.86 -7.84
C LEU A 461 -15.91 -5.01 -9.37
N THR A 462 -16.99 -5.51 -9.95
CA THR A 462 -17.15 -5.62 -11.40
C THR A 462 -17.13 -4.25 -12.07
N ARG A 463 -17.80 -3.24 -11.49
CA ARG A 463 -17.74 -1.85 -11.96
C ARG A 463 -16.33 -1.26 -11.83
N MET A 464 -15.66 -1.42 -10.69
CA MET A 464 -14.27 -0.98 -10.50
C MET A 464 -13.33 -1.61 -11.53
N THR A 465 -13.47 -2.91 -11.78
CA THR A 465 -12.71 -3.64 -12.81
C THR A 465 -12.96 -3.07 -14.20
N ARG A 466 -14.21 -2.75 -14.55
CA ARG A 466 -14.55 -2.08 -15.82
C ARG A 466 -13.96 -0.69 -15.92
N TRP A 467 -13.96 0.09 -14.84
CA TRP A 467 -13.35 1.42 -14.82
C TRP A 467 -11.84 1.34 -15.12
N MET A 468 -11.13 0.47 -14.44
CA MET A 468 -9.71 0.23 -14.65
C MET A 468 -9.42 -0.29 -16.07
N TYR A 469 -10.19 -1.28 -16.54
CA TYR A 469 -10.11 -1.81 -17.91
C TYR A 469 -10.28 -0.71 -18.97
N LEU A 470 -11.32 0.11 -18.85
CA LEU A 470 -11.61 1.15 -19.84
C LEU A 470 -10.56 2.26 -19.84
N THR A 471 -9.97 2.54 -18.69
CA THR A 471 -8.81 3.43 -18.60
C THR A 471 -7.63 2.83 -19.34
N ALA A 472 -7.29 1.56 -19.07
CA ALA A 472 -6.22 0.85 -19.77
C ALA A 472 -6.47 0.79 -21.27
N TRP A 473 -7.72 0.54 -21.69
CA TRP A 473 -8.12 0.46 -23.10
C TRP A 473 -7.88 1.78 -23.83
N ARG A 474 -8.19 2.91 -23.19
CA ARG A 474 -7.93 4.25 -23.73
C ARG A 474 -6.46 4.49 -23.92
N VAL A 475 -5.64 4.24 -22.89
CA VAL A 475 -4.18 4.37 -23.00
C VAL A 475 -3.63 3.43 -24.08
N ALA A 476 -4.10 2.18 -24.14
CA ALA A 476 -3.60 1.19 -25.08
C ALA A 476 -3.92 1.51 -26.55
N ASN A 477 -4.91 2.38 -26.81
CA ASN A 477 -5.37 2.71 -28.17
C ASN A 477 -5.21 4.19 -28.54
N GLY A 478 -4.88 5.06 -27.59
CA GLY A 478 -4.67 6.50 -27.81
C GLY A 478 -3.51 6.78 -28.76
N ALA A 479 -3.60 7.86 -29.54
CA ALA A 479 -2.53 8.24 -30.46
C ALA A 479 -1.23 8.58 -29.74
N THR A 480 -1.33 9.22 -28.58
CA THR A 480 -0.20 9.61 -27.73
C THR A 480 -0.22 8.83 -26.42
N LYS A 481 0.96 8.52 -25.87
CA LYS A 481 1.06 8.01 -24.51
C LYS A 481 0.87 9.12 -23.48
N PRO A 482 0.36 8.81 -22.27
CA PRO A 482 0.39 9.74 -21.15
C PRO A 482 1.82 10.20 -20.87
N ALA A 483 1.99 11.50 -20.66
CA ALA A 483 3.27 12.09 -20.27
C ALA A 483 3.22 12.45 -18.79
N VAL A 484 4.41 12.49 -18.16
CA VAL A 484 4.55 13.07 -16.82
C VAL A 484 4.30 14.57 -16.89
N ASP A 485 3.57 15.11 -15.92
CA ASP A 485 3.32 16.54 -15.78
C ASP A 485 4.65 17.29 -15.62
N VAL A 486 4.79 18.40 -16.37
CA VAL A 486 5.99 19.24 -16.31
C VAL A 486 6.18 19.77 -14.89
N GLY A 487 7.37 19.56 -14.33
CA GLY A 487 7.70 20.01 -12.98
C GLY A 487 7.14 19.15 -11.85
N PHE A 488 6.59 17.96 -12.14
CA PHE A 488 6.14 17.03 -11.11
C PHE A 488 7.23 16.77 -10.07
N LYS A 489 6.88 17.00 -8.81
CA LYS A 489 7.65 16.60 -7.63
C LYS A 489 6.69 15.92 -6.69
N LEU A 490 7.00 14.69 -6.34
CA LEU A 490 6.19 13.98 -5.37
C LEU A 490 6.45 14.57 -3.98
N GLU A 491 5.45 15.28 -3.46
CA GLU A 491 5.47 15.88 -2.12
C GLU A 491 4.43 15.18 -1.23
N ARG A 492 4.71 15.15 0.07
CA ARG A 492 3.80 14.63 1.09
C ARG A 492 3.02 15.75 1.72
#